data_AF-A0A183BVG0-F1
#
_entry.id   AF-A0A183BVG0-F1
#
_cell.length_a   1.000
_cell.length_b   1.000
_cell.length_c   1.000
_cell.angle_alpha   90.00
_cell.angle_beta   90.00
_cell.angle_gamma   90.00
#
_symmetry.space_group_name_H-M   'P 1'
#
loop_
_entity.id
_entity.type
_entity.pdbx_description
1 polymer ?
#
loop_
_entity_poly.entity_id
_entity_poly.type
_entity_poly.pdbx_seq_one_letter_code
_entity_poly.pdbx_strand_id
1 'polypeptide(L)'
;MAESDLNKHQNEVYSRFRELFPDLDVDENELKNENKEKWRAFCESFRKTVEDYNYGTMLRIRADGIYDEPNTIITTKVIFIAIEGARNIEGLNEEYKAMYRSLQQQAAATTS
;
A
#
# COMPACT_ATOMS: atom_id res chain seq x y z
N MET A 1 -11.95 15.40 7.45
CA MET A 1 -12.62 14.10 7.58
C MET A 1 -11.50 13.09 7.66
N ALA A 2 -11.28 12.48 8.81
CA ALA A 2 -10.27 11.42 8.91
C ALA A 2 -10.81 10.22 8.14
N GLU A 3 -10.21 9.91 7.00
CA GLU A 3 -10.46 8.62 6.37
C GLU A 3 -10.02 7.53 7.34
N SER A 4 -10.86 6.51 7.48
CA SER A 4 -10.69 5.44 8.44
C SER A 4 -9.33 4.76 8.26
N ASP A 5 -8.55 4.65 9.34
CA ASP A 5 -7.29 3.91 9.33
C ASP A 5 -7.51 2.49 8.78
N LEU A 6 -6.67 2.07 7.83
CA LEU A 6 -6.68 0.73 7.24
C LEU A 6 -6.54 -0.36 8.30
N ASN A 7 -5.79 -0.07 9.36
CA ASN A 7 -5.53 -0.98 10.46
C ASN A 7 -5.25 -0.19 11.74
N LYS A 8 -5.58 -0.77 12.91
CA LYS A 8 -5.27 -0.17 14.23
C LYS A 8 -3.77 0.10 14.44
N HIS A 9 -2.89 -0.62 13.75
CA HIS A 9 -1.43 -0.43 13.81
C HIS A 9 -0.88 0.43 12.67
N GLN A 10 -1.71 1.00 11.79
CA GLN A 10 -1.27 1.73 10.59
C GLN A 10 -0.21 2.79 10.93
N ASN A 11 -0.46 3.64 11.93
CA ASN A 11 0.44 4.74 12.27
C ASN A 11 1.81 4.26 12.79
N GLU A 12 1.83 3.18 13.58
CA GLU A 12 3.07 2.57 14.10
C GLU A 12 3.87 1.92 12.97
N VAL A 13 3.18 1.13 12.12
CA VAL A 13 3.79 0.45 10.97
C VAL A 13 4.32 1.46 9.96
N TYR A 14 3.56 2.52 9.67
CA TYR A 14 3.96 3.60 8.76
C TYR A 14 5.20 4.34 9.26
N SER A 15 5.22 4.72 10.53
CA SER A 15 6.37 5.42 11.13
C SER A 15 7.65 4.60 10.97
N ARG A 16 7.59 3.30 11.31
CA ARG A 16 8.74 2.40 11.16
C ARG A 16 9.11 2.14 9.70
N PHE A 17 8.13 2.11 8.81
CA PHE A 17 8.34 1.94 7.38
C PHE A 17 9.15 3.11 6.83
N ARG A 18 8.74 4.36 7.08
CA ARG A 18 9.46 5.55 6.60
C ARG A 18 10.82 5.77 7.29
N GLU A 19 11.05 5.23 8.48
CA GLU A 19 12.40 5.18 9.06
C GLU A 19 13.37 4.28 8.28
N LEU A 20 12.90 3.12 7.82
CA LEU A 20 13.74 2.14 7.10
C LEU A 20 13.81 2.40 5.59
N PHE A 21 12.76 3.02 5.05
CA PHE A 21 12.53 3.26 3.64
C PHE A 21 12.05 4.70 3.40
N PRO A 22 12.86 5.72 3.75
CA PRO A 22 12.44 7.12 3.64
C PRO A 22 12.05 7.50 2.21
N ASP A 23 12.85 7.05 1.23
CA ASP A 23 12.71 7.44 -0.17
C ASP A 23 12.05 6.38 -1.06
N LEU A 24 11.46 5.32 -0.46
CA LEU A 24 10.79 4.29 -1.26
C LEU A 24 9.51 4.87 -1.88
N ASP A 25 9.40 4.74 -3.19
CA ASP A 25 8.19 5.08 -3.92
C ASP A 25 7.09 4.05 -3.63
N VAL A 26 5.97 4.53 -3.13
CA VAL A 26 4.79 3.71 -2.80
C VAL A 26 3.76 3.75 -3.91
N ASP A 27 3.88 4.62 -4.90
CA ASP A 27 3.03 4.64 -6.08
C ASP A 27 3.36 3.45 -6.98
N GLU A 28 4.62 3.35 -7.40
CA GLU A 28 5.17 2.22 -8.15
C GLU A 28 6.18 1.46 -7.28
N ASN A 29 5.66 0.53 -6.48
CA ASN A 29 6.49 -0.19 -5.54
C ASN A 29 7.00 -1.50 -6.16
N GLU A 30 8.27 -1.48 -6.52
CA GLU A 30 9.00 -2.70 -6.82
C GLU A 30 9.54 -3.27 -5.49
N LEU A 31 8.84 -4.25 -4.89
CA LEU A 31 9.43 -5.11 -3.83
C LEU A 31 10.56 -5.97 -4.43
N LYS A 32 11.56 -5.34 -5.05
CA LYS A 32 12.69 -5.96 -5.71
C LYS A 32 13.66 -6.55 -4.69
N ASN A 33 14.45 -7.50 -5.18
CA ASN A 33 15.29 -8.40 -4.40
C ASN A 33 16.31 -7.69 -3.49
N GLU A 34 16.69 -6.45 -3.79
CA GLU A 34 17.77 -5.71 -3.13
C GLU A 34 17.45 -5.38 -1.66
N ASN A 35 16.17 -5.27 -1.31
CA ASN A 35 15.75 -4.90 0.05
C ASN A 35 15.19 -6.06 0.88
N LYS A 36 15.36 -7.32 0.43
CA LYS A 36 14.78 -8.50 1.10
C LYS A 36 15.14 -8.61 2.58
N GLU A 37 16.38 -8.34 2.95
CA GLU A 37 16.81 -8.42 4.35
C GLU A 37 16.21 -7.32 5.22
N LYS A 38 16.13 -6.09 4.70
CA LYS A 38 15.44 -4.97 5.38
C LYS A 38 13.97 -5.27 5.58
N TRP A 39 13.30 -5.80 4.55
CA TRP A 39 11.90 -6.20 4.63
C TRP A 39 11.66 -7.33 5.64
N ARG A 40 12.58 -8.31 5.72
CA ARG A 40 12.52 -9.37 6.76
C ARG A 40 12.66 -8.78 8.15
N ALA A 41 13.64 -7.92 8.38
CA ALA A 41 13.85 -7.25 9.67
C ALA A 41 12.65 -6.39 10.06
N PHE A 42 12.07 -5.67 9.10
CA PHE A 42 10.83 -4.92 9.27
C PHE A 42 9.68 -5.84 9.71
N CYS A 43 9.44 -6.94 9.00
CA CYS A 43 8.38 -7.88 9.35
C CYS A 43 8.54 -8.44 10.77
N GLU A 44 9.74 -8.92 11.11
CA GLU A 44 10.01 -9.51 12.43
C GLU A 44 9.84 -8.49 13.57
N SER A 45 10.07 -7.20 13.34
CA SER A 45 9.83 -6.17 14.37
C SER A 45 8.38 -6.07 14.82
N PHE A 46 7.43 -6.52 13.99
CA PHE A 46 5.99 -6.49 14.31
C PHE A 46 5.42 -7.83 14.76
N ARG A 47 6.24 -8.87 14.88
CA ARG A 47 5.80 -10.23 15.24
C ARG A 47 4.97 -10.32 16.52
N LYS A 48 5.22 -9.46 17.50
CA LYS A 48 4.52 -9.43 18.79
C LYS A 48 3.37 -8.41 18.83
N THR A 49 3.32 -7.49 17.88
CA THR A 49 2.41 -6.34 17.92
C THR A 49 1.25 -6.51 16.95
N VAL A 50 1.54 -6.98 15.73
CA VAL A 50 0.54 -7.19 14.69
C VAL A 50 0.12 -8.65 14.68
N GLU A 51 -1.16 -8.90 14.94
CA GLU A 51 -1.75 -10.23 14.81
C GLU A 51 -1.64 -10.73 13.37
N ASP A 52 -1.19 -11.97 13.20
CA ASP A 52 -0.92 -12.61 11.91
C ASP A 52 -0.04 -11.75 10.98
N TYR A 53 0.99 -11.10 11.52
CA TYR A 53 1.88 -10.19 10.79
C TYR A 53 2.44 -10.76 9.48
N ASN A 54 2.65 -12.08 9.41
CA ASN A 54 3.21 -12.81 8.27
C ASN A 54 2.16 -13.46 7.36
N TYR A 55 0.86 -13.23 7.59
CA TYR A 55 -0.19 -13.77 6.73
C TYR A 55 -0.02 -13.29 5.28
N GLY A 56 -0.11 -14.22 4.33
CA GLY A 56 0.04 -13.92 2.91
C GLY A 56 -1.13 -13.08 2.40
N THR A 57 -0.84 -11.92 1.82
CA THR A 57 -1.83 -10.96 1.32
C THR A 57 -1.42 -10.45 -0.05
N MET A 58 -2.41 -10.19 -0.91
CA MET A 58 -2.18 -9.57 -2.22
C MET A 58 -1.93 -8.07 -2.07
N LEU A 59 -0.93 -7.56 -2.79
CA LEU A 59 -0.59 -6.15 -2.86
C LEU A 59 -0.49 -5.72 -4.33
N ARG A 60 -1.01 -4.53 -4.65
CA ARG A 60 -0.82 -3.91 -5.96
C ARG A 60 0.59 -3.35 -6.10
N ILE A 61 1.27 -3.68 -7.19
CA ILE A 61 2.59 -3.10 -7.53
C ILE A 61 2.43 -1.59 -7.74
N ARG A 62 1.48 -1.21 -8.59
CA ARG A 62 1.10 0.17 -8.90
C ARG A 62 -0.22 0.56 -8.22
N ALA A 63 -0.23 1.70 -7.56
CA ALA A 63 -1.42 2.21 -6.86
C ALA A 63 -2.54 2.60 -7.83
N ASP A 64 -2.18 3.06 -9.03
CA ASP A 64 -3.11 3.51 -10.07
C ASP A 64 -3.82 2.37 -10.82
N GLY A 65 -3.41 1.11 -10.63
CA GLY A 65 -3.93 -0.04 -11.37
C GLY A 65 -4.95 -0.89 -10.62
N ILE A 66 -5.53 -1.87 -11.31
CA ILE A 66 -6.38 -2.90 -10.72
C ILE A 66 -5.55 -4.10 -10.22
N TYR A 67 -6.18 -5.02 -9.50
CA TYR A 67 -5.58 -6.34 -9.27
C TYR A 67 -5.70 -7.19 -10.53
N ASP A 68 -4.58 -7.38 -11.21
CA ASP A 68 -4.40 -8.33 -12.31
C ASP A 68 -3.05 -9.05 -12.17
N GLU A 69 -2.78 -10.03 -13.05
CA GLU A 69 -1.52 -10.80 -13.00
C GLU A 69 -0.26 -9.92 -13.03
N PRO A 70 -0.12 -8.91 -13.93
CA PRO A 70 1.08 -8.07 -13.95
C PRO A 70 1.18 -7.06 -12.81
N ASN A 71 0.07 -6.65 -12.18
CA ASN A 71 0.04 -5.65 -11.12
C ASN A 71 -0.12 -6.24 -9.70
N THR A 72 -0.04 -7.56 -9.53
CA THR A 72 -0.29 -8.20 -8.24
C THR A 72 0.92 -9.00 -7.76
N ILE A 73 1.27 -8.82 -6.49
CA ILE A 73 2.24 -9.66 -5.78
C ILE A 73 1.67 -10.19 -4.47
N ILE A 74 2.22 -11.31 -4.00
CA ILE A 74 1.95 -11.82 -2.65
C ILE A 74 3.03 -11.31 -1.71
N THR A 75 2.60 -10.69 -0.61
CA THR A 75 3.45 -10.18 0.45
C THR A 75 2.90 -10.54 1.82
N THR A 76 3.56 -10.13 2.89
CA THR A 76 3.05 -10.30 4.26
C THR A 76 2.08 -9.18 4.63
N LYS A 77 1.12 -9.48 5.51
CA LYS A 77 0.14 -8.52 6.03
C LYS A 77 0.77 -7.22 6.53
N VAL A 78 1.91 -7.30 7.22
CA VAL A 78 2.59 -6.10 7.72
C VAL A 78 3.18 -5.23 6.60
N ILE A 79 3.70 -5.82 5.52
CA ILE A 79 4.15 -5.07 4.34
C ILE A 79 2.95 -4.44 3.63
N PHE A 80 1.84 -5.16 3.53
CA PHE A 80 0.60 -4.61 3.00
C PHE A 80 0.13 -3.38 3.80
N ILE A 81 0.10 -3.45 5.14
CA ILE A 81 -0.27 -2.33 6.00
C ILE A 81 0.70 -1.15 5.80
N ALA A 82 2.00 -1.43 5.65
CA ALA A 82 3.00 -0.38 5.43
C ALA A 82 2.76 0.38 4.12
N ILE A 83 2.64 -0.34 3.01
CA ILE A 83 2.51 0.25 1.67
C ILE A 83 1.13 0.89 1.47
N GLU A 84 0.04 0.18 1.76
CA GLU A 84 -1.31 0.75 1.60
C GLU A 84 -1.58 1.85 2.64
N GLY A 85 -1.02 1.73 3.84
CA GLY A 85 -1.07 2.79 4.85
C GLY A 85 -0.33 4.05 4.39
N ALA A 86 0.86 3.90 3.79
CA ALA A 86 1.59 5.01 3.19
C ALA A 86 0.80 5.65 2.04
N ARG A 87 0.26 4.86 1.12
CA ARG A 87 -0.60 5.35 0.01
C ARG A 87 -1.81 6.16 0.53
N ASN A 88 -2.37 5.76 1.65
CA ASN A 88 -3.48 6.47 2.29
C ASN A 88 -3.01 7.78 2.94
N ILE A 89 -1.97 7.72 3.78
CA ILE A 89 -1.45 8.87 4.53
C ILE A 89 -0.85 9.94 3.61
N GLU A 90 -0.21 9.51 2.51
CA GLU A 90 0.45 10.40 1.55
C GLU A 90 -0.50 10.92 0.46
N GLY A 91 -1.77 10.48 0.48
CA GLY A 91 -2.84 11.03 -0.36
C GLY A 91 -2.99 10.39 -1.74
N LEU A 92 -2.16 9.41 -2.10
CA LEU A 92 -2.25 8.71 -3.39
C LEU A 92 -3.61 8.05 -3.61
N ASN A 93 -4.17 7.41 -2.57
CA ASN A 93 -5.48 6.77 -2.69
C ASN A 93 -6.60 7.78 -3.02
N GLU A 94 -6.57 8.95 -2.39
CA GLU A 94 -7.56 9.99 -2.65
C GLU A 94 -7.38 10.62 -4.03
N GLU A 95 -6.14 10.79 -4.48
CA GLU A 95 -5.83 11.24 -5.84
C GLU A 95 -6.39 10.26 -6.88
N TYR A 96 -6.09 8.96 -6.75
CA TYR A 96 -6.59 7.96 -7.69
C TYR A 96 -8.10 7.81 -7.67
N LYS A 97 -8.73 7.87 -6.48
CA LYS A 97 -10.18 7.87 -6.35
C LYS A 97 -10.82 9.08 -7.04
N ALA A 98 -10.23 10.26 -6.95
CA ALA A 98 -10.69 11.44 -7.66
C ALA A 98 -10.53 11.31 -9.19
N MET A 99 -9.40 10.76 -9.65
CA MET A 99 -9.15 10.46 -11.05
C MET A 99 -10.21 9.48 -11.60
N TYR A 100 -10.44 8.36 -10.92
CA TYR A 100 -11.42 7.36 -11.34
C TYR A 100 -12.84 7.90 -11.42
N ARG A 101 -13.26 8.71 -10.45
CA ARG A 101 -14.56 9.40 -10.49
C ARG A 101 -14.69 10.31 -11.71
N SER A 102 -13.63 11.03 -12.04
CA SER A 102 -13.59 11.94 -13.18
C SER A 102 -13.68 11.18 -14.52
N LEU A 103 -12.95 10.06 -14.64
CA LEU A 103 -13.00 9.19 -15.82
C LEU A 103 -14.39 8.58 -16.02
N GLN A 104 -15.03 8.13 -14.94
CA GLN A 104 -16.40 7.58 -14.98
C GLN A 104 -17.43 8.62 -15.45
N GLN A 105 -17.31 9.87 -15.00
CA GLN A 105 -18.19 10.96 -15.43
C GLN A 105 -18.01 11.30 -16.92
N GLN A 106 -16.77 11.32 -17.41
CA GLN A 106 -16.47 11.56 -18.83
C GLN A 106 -17.00 10.45 -19.74
N ALA A 107 -16.83 9.19 -19.33
CA ALA A 107 -17.35 8.04 -20.08
C ALA A 107 -18.88 8.06 -20.18
N ALA A 108 -19.58 8.42 -19.09
CA ALA A 108 -21.03 8.55 -19.06
C ALA A 108 -21.54 9.70 -19.97
N ALA A 109 -20.82 10.83 -20.00
CA ALA A 109 -21.16 11.98 -20.84
C ALA A 109 -20.93 11.74 -22.34
N THR A 110 -20.00 10.85 -22.71
CA THR A 110 -19.70 10.51 -24.11
C THR A 110 -20.65 9.46 -24.68
N THR A 111 -21.36 8.74 -23.80
CA THR A 111 -22.33 7.68 -24.17
C THR A 111 -23.78 8.20 -24.26
N SER A 112 -24.00 9.49 -23.97
CA SER A 112 -25.29 10.20 -24.09
C SER A 112 -25.28 11.14 -25.29
#